data_AF-A0A442PJM5-F1
#
_entry.id   AF-A0A442PJM5-F1
#
_cell.length_a   1.000
_cell.length_b   1.000
_cell.length_c   1.000
_cell.angle_alpha   90.00
_cell.angle_beta   90.00
_cell.angle_gamma   90.00
#
_symmetry.space_group_name_H-M   'P 1'
#
loop_
_entity.id
_entity.type
_entity.pdbx_description
1 polymer ?
#
loop_
_entity_poly.entity_id
_entity_poly.type
_entity_poly.pdbx_seq_one_letter_code
_entity_poly.pdbx_strand_id
1 'polypeptide(L)'
;MNKTHFTQLWQWLSVASVLFLATSIISLQGGSEFLGRLFGDKGGSAADNNPAIGYFGAIVGSGLFLVESIALLIHARRYGNQWHSRIPVIWLEGLDTAAWEAKVFQICILLIFVAMPFAGIIRCMAEAESGDICEQDTTNFYKGSETTLLWAPTAKEGNQIRLRKAGAGEAPCKSGIQLFPRTLTPLAFYGLPLAATGIASLAVFFVFSMRKPEPSSASNETT
;
A
#
# COMPACT_ATOMS: atom_id res chain seq x y z
N MET A 1 25.57 3.02 3.67
CA MET A 1 24.60 3.74 2.79
C MET A 1 24.42 5.14 3.34
N ASN A 2 24.63 6.18 2.53
CA ASN A 2 24.60 7.58 2.96
C ASN A 2 23.17 8.18 2.88
N LYS A 3 22.98 9.42 3.36
CA LYS A 3 21.67 10.11 3.37
C LYS A 3 21.05 10.21 1.97
N THR A 4 21.87 10.51 0.97
CA THR A 4 21.44 10.66 -0.44
C THR A 4 20.90 9.35 -1.00
N HIS A 5 21.56 8.22 -0.75
CA HIS A 5 21.10 6.91 -1.21
C HIS A 5 19.76 6.52 -0.57
N PHE A 6 19.57 6.80 0.73
CA PHE A 6 18.27 6.57 1.38
C PHE A 6 17.17 7.47 0.83
N THR A 7 17.50 8.73 0.52
CA THR A 7 16.56 9.69 -0.07
C THR A 7 16.11 9.23 -1.45
N GLN A 8 17.04 8.82 -2.31
CA GLN A 8 16.74 8.29 -3.64
C GLN A 8 15.94 7.00 -3.58
N LEU A 9 16.32 6.07 -2.69
CA LEU A 9 15.59 4.82 -2.50
C LEU A 9 14.15 5.09 -2.08
N TRP A 10 13.95 5.93 -1.07
CA TRP A 10 12.61 6.29 -0.60
C TRP A 10 11.80 6.96 -1.72
N GLN A 11 12.39 7.92 -2.43
CA GLN A 11 11.74 8.60 -3.56
C GLN A 11 11.23 7.61 -4.62
N TRP A 12 12.08 6.69 -5.09
CA TRP A 12 11.68 5.74 -6.12
C TRP A 12 10.60 4.77 -5.65
N LEU A 13 10.69 4.30 -4.40
CA LEU A 13 9.66 3.46 -3.80
C LEU A 13 8.33 4.21 -3.68
N SER A 14 8.36 5.46 -3.22
CA SER A 14 7.18 6.32 -3.10
C SER A 14 6.52 6.64 -4.44
N VAL A 15 7.32 6.93 -5.46
CA VAL A 15 6.80 7.12 -6.82
C VAL A 15 6.17 5.82 -7.33
N ALA A 16 6.83 4.67 -7.16
CA ALA A 16 6.30 3.38 -7.62
C ALA A 16 4.99 3.02 -6.90
N SER A 17 4.94 3.21 -5.58
CA SER A 17 3.77 2.98 -4.73
C SER A 17 2.57 3.85 -5.13
N VAL A 18 2.77 5.16 -5.26
CA VAL A 18 1.73 6.10 -5.68
C VAL A 18 1.26 5.80 -7.10
N LEU A 19 2.16 5.58 -8.05
CA LEU A 19 1.77 5.27 -9.44
C LEU A 19 0.99 3.96 -9.52
N PHE A 20 1.44 2.91 -8.82
CA PHE A 20 0.74 1.64 -8.78
C PHE A 20 -0.67 1.76 -8.17
N LEU A 21 -0.81 2.49 -7.05
CA LEU A 21 -2.11 2.68 -6.42
C LEU A 21 -3.00 3.62 -7.24
N ALA A 22 -2.47 4.70 -7.79
CA ALA A 22 -3.23 5.60 -8.66
C ALA A 22 -3.75 4.86 -9.90
N THR A 23 -2.91 4.06 -10.56
CA THR A 23 -3.35 3.23 -11.69
C THR A 23 -4.38 2.19 -11.27
N SER A 24 -4.22 1.54 -10.12
CA SER A 24 -5.23 0.62 -9.58
C SER A 24 -6.57 1.32 -9.36
N ILE A 25 -6.58 2.49 -8.73
CA ILE A 25 -7.79 3.27 -8.48
C ILE A 25 -8.44 3.77 -9.77
N ILE A 26 -7.64 4.22 -10.74
CA ILE A 26 -8.13 4.59 -12.07
C ILE A 26 -8.80 3.38 -12.73
N SER A 27 -8.21 2.19 -12.64
CA SER A 27 -8.81 0.97 -13.14
C SER A 27 -10.11 0.59 -12.42
N LEU A 28 -10.20 0.79 -11.09
CA LEU A 28 -11.46 0.59 -10.35
C LEU A 28 -12.59 1.53 -10.78
N GLN A 29 -12.25 2.71 -11.30
CA GLN A 29 -13.22 3.69 -11.81
C GLN A 29 -13.59 3.46 -13.28
N GLY A 30 -13.13 2.36 -13.89
CA GLY A 30 -13.38 2.04 -15.30
C GLY A 30 -12.34 2.64 -16.26
N GLY A 31 -11.23 3.18 -15.75
CA GLY A 31 -10.05 3.48 -16.55
C GLY A 31 -9.38 2.21 -17.07
N SER A 32 -8.68 2.31 -18.20
CA SER A 32 -8.12 1.22 -19.01
C SER A 32 -7.79 -0.11 -18.30
N GLU A 33 -8.17 -1.23 -18.95
CA GLU A 33 -8.06 -2.64 -18.52
C GLU A 33 -6.64 -3.17 -18.23
N PHE A 34 -5.61 -2.32 -18.16
CA PHE A 34 -4.21 -2.75 -18.10
C PHE A 34 -3.94 -3.70 -16.93
N LEU A 35 -4.40 -3.36 -15.71
CA LEU A 35 -4.19 -4.20 -14.54
C LEU A 35 -5.11 -5.43 -14.52
N GLY A 36 -6.37 -5.30 -14.94
CA GLY A 36 -7.30 -6.44 -15.03
C GLY A 36 -6.81 -7.53 -15.99
N ARG A 37 -6.24 -7.14 -17.14
CA ARG A 37 -5.62 -8.07 -18.10
C ARG A 37 -4.31 -8.66 -17.58
N LEU A 38 -3.49 -7.85 -16.87
CA LEU A 38 -2.21 -8.30 -16.30
C LEU A 38 -2.41 -9.38 -15.23
N PHE A 39 -3.50 -9.29 -14.46
CA PHE A 39 -3.80 -10.23 -13.38
C PHE A 39 -4.75 -11.38 -13.78
N GLY A 40 -4.95 -11.58 -15.09
CA GLY A 40 -5.37 -12.87 -15.62
C GLY A 40 -6.86 -13.05 -15.94
N ASP A 41 -7.68 -12.00 -15.90
CA ASP A 41 -9.03 -12.12 -16.47
C ASP A 41 -8.98 -11.90 -17.99
N LYS A 42 -9.06 -13.01 -18.73
CA LYS A 42 -9.09 -13.02 -20.20
C LYS A 42 -10.52 -12.90 -20.77
N GLY A 43 -11.56 -12.75 -19.93
CA GLY A 43 -12.95 -12.94 -20.36
C GLY A 43 -14.00 -11.91 -19.91
N GLY A 44 -13.68 -10.91 -19.09
CA GLY A 44 -14.66 -9.94 -18.56
C GLY A 44 -14.47 -8.50 -19.05
N SER A 45 -15.56 -7.71 -19.07
CA SER A 45 -15.49 -6.26 -19.26
C SER A 45 -14.78 -5.59 -18.07
N ALA A 46 -14.26 -4.37 -18.22
CA ALA A 46 -13.54 -3.66 -17.16
C ALA A 46 -14.26 -3.67 -15.78
N ALA A 47 -15.59 -3.57 -15.77
CA ALA A 47 -16.40 -3.56 -14.54
C ALA A 47 -16.52 -4.93 -13.85
N ASP A 48 -16.22 -6.03 -14.55
CA ASP A 48 -16.27 -7.38 -14.00
C ASP A 48 -15.02 -7.73 -13.18
N ASN A 49 -13.96 -6.91 -13.31
CA ASN A 49 -12.63 -7.14 -12.71
C ASN A 49 -12.36 -6.28 -11.47
N ASN A 50 -13.30 -5.43 -11.05
CA ASN A 50 -13.10 -4.50 -9.94
C ASN A 50 -12.64 -5.18 -8.64
N PRO A 51 -13.27 -6.29 -8.17
CA PRO A 51 -12.80 -6.97 -6.97
C PRO A 51 -11.39 -7.56 -7.11
N ALA A 52 -11.04 -8.02 -8.32
CA ALA A 52 -9.72 -8.55 -8.61
C ALA A 52 -8.64 -7.46 -8.57
N ILE A 53 -8.91 -6.32 -9.21
CA ILE A 53 -8.03 -5.15 -9.17
C ILE A 53 -7.89 -4.64 -7.73
N GLY A 54 -8.99 -4.60 -6.97
CA GLY A 54 -8.98 -4.23 -5.55
C GLY A 54 -8.12 -5.19 -4.72
N TYR A 55 -8.24 -6.49 -4.96
CA TYR A 55 -7.49 -7.52 -4.23
C TYR A 55 -5.98 -7.38 -4.43
N PHE A 56 -5.53 -7.33 -5.68
CA PHE A 56 -4.11 -7.15 -5.99
C PHE A 56 -3.61 -5.75 -5.67
N GLY A 57 -4.44 -4.72 -5.88
CA GLY A 57 -4.16 -3.34 -5.52
C GLY A 57 -3.86 -3.18 -4.03
N ALA A 58 -4.66 -3.83 -3.18
CA ALA A 58 -4.45 -3.85 -1.73
C ALA A 58 -3.15 -4.59 -1.36
N ILE A 59 -2.91 -5.78 -1.90
CA ILE A 59 -1.74 -6.60 -1.53
C ILE A 59 -0.43 -5.98 -2.05
N VAL A 60 -0.33 -5.75 -3.36
CA VAL A 60 0.90 -5.21 -3.97
C VAL A 60 1.14 -3.77 -3.54
N GLY A 61 0.07 -2.96 -3.47
CA GLY A 61 0.14 -1.59 -2.98
C GLY A 61 0.60 -1.52 -1.52
N SER A 62 0.06 -2.38 -0.64
CA SER A 62 0.53 -2.45 0.75
C SER A 62 1.97 -2.94 0.87
N GLY A 63 2.42 -3.84 -0.01
CA GLY A 63 3.81 -4.28 -0.06
C GLY A 63 4.76 -3.13 -0.39
N LEU A 64 4.47 -2.37 -1.45
CA LEU A 64 5.24 -1.17 -1.81
C LEU A 64 5.20 -0.12 -0.70
N PHE A 65 4.02 0.14 -0.16
CA PHE A 65 3.79 1.08 0.94
C PHE A 65 4.55 0.70 2.23
N LEU A 66 4.67 -0.59 2.52
CA LEU A 66 5.46 -1.09 3.63
C LEU A 66 6.96 -0.80 3.42
N VAL A 67 7.50 -1.12 2.24
CA VAL A 67 8.93 -0.97 1.96
C VAL A 67 9.34 0.51 1.95
N GLU A 68 8.54 1.41 1.36
CA GLU A 68 8.81 2.85 1.45
C GLU A 68 8.70 3.36 2.89
N SER A 69 7.74 2.87 3.68
CA SER A 69 7.56 3.32 5.07
C SER A 69 8.73 2.89 5.95
N ILE A 70 9.29 1.70 5.70
CA ILE A 70 10.54 1.25 6.33
C ILE A 70 11.70 2.18 5.95
N ALA A 71 11.83 2.55 4.68
CA ALA A 71 12.88 3.47 4.24
C ALA A 71 12.73 4.85 4.90
N LEU A 72 11.50 5.38 5.00
CA LEU A 72 11.21 6.63 5.71
C LEU A 72 11.57 6.55 7.19
N LEU A 73 11.15 5.47 7.86
CA LEU A 73 11.44 5.24 9.28
C LEU A 73 12.95 5.21 9.54
N ILE A 74 13.71 4.51 8.70
CA ILE A 74 15.17 4.44 8.81
C ILE A 74 15.78 5.84 8.58
N HIS A 75 15.32 6.58 7.56
CA HIS A 75 15.80 7.92 7.28
C HIS A 75 15.53 8.86 8.46
N ALA A 76 14.28 8.92 8.94
CA ALA A 76 13.86 9.77 10.05
C ALA A 76 14.58 9.44 11.37
N ARG A 77 14.96 8.17 11.57
CA ARG A 77 15.76 7.75 12.72
C ARG A 77 17.24 8.09 12.60
N ARG A 78 17.79 8.19 11.39
CA ARG A 78 19.24 8.38 11.21
C ARG A 78 19.64 9.83 10.97
N TYR A 79 18.77 10.63 10.37
CA TYR A 79 19.16 11.95 9.87
C TYR A 79 18.21 13.04 10.36
N GLY A 80 18.77 14.15 10.85
CA GLY A 80 18.02 15.36 11.16
C GLY A 80 17.63 15.52 12.63
N ASN A 81 17.94 16.68 13.21
CA ASN A 81 17.58 17.02 14.58
C ASN A 81 16.15 17.60 14.67
N GLN A 82 15.72 18.31 13.63
CA GLN A 82 14.39 18.91 13.52
C GLN A 82 13.50 18.14 12.54
N TRP A 83 12.18 18.17 12.72
CA TRP A 83 11.24 17.36 11.95
C TRP A 83 11.37 17.53 10.43
N HIS A 84 11.51 18.78 9.95
CA HIS A 84 11.61 19.07 8.51
C HIS A 84 12.90 18.55 7.87
N SER A 85 13.93 18.28 8.68
CA SER A 85 15.20 17.70 8.21
C SER A 85 15.21 16.17 8.18
N ARG A 86 14.18 15.55 8.79
CA ARG A 86 14.00 14.09 8.88
C ARG A 86 13.20 13.52 7.72
N ILE A 87 12.52 14.38 6.98
CA ILE A 87 11.83 14.00 5.74
C ILE A 87 12.86 14.08 4.60
N PRO A 88 12.95 13.06 3.73
CA PRO A 88 13.87 13.10 2.60
C PRO A 88 13.50 14.24 1.65
N VAL A 89 14.47 15.10 1.34
CA VAL A 89 14.28 16.18 0.35
C VAL A 89 14.37 15.58 -1.04
N ILE A 90 13.25 15.58 -1.76
CA ILE A 90 13.16 15.06 -3.11
C ILE A 90 13.11 16.22 -4.11
N TRP A 91 13.75 16.05 -5.28
CA TRP A 91 13.73 16.96 -6.43
C TRP A 91 14.22 18.42 -6.24
N LEU A 92 14.48 18.87 -5.02
CA LEU A 92 14.96 20.21 -4.70
C LEU A 92 16.31 20.11 -3.96
N GLU A 93 17.38 19.82 -4.70
CA GLU A 93 18.73 19.81 -4.15
C GLU A 93 19.10 21.20 -3.61
N GLY A 94 19.61 21.26 -2.38
CA GLY A 94 20.00 22.52 -1.73
C GLY A 94 18.86 23.34 -1.13
N LEU A 95 17.63 22.80 -1.06
CA LEU A 95 16.51 23.48 -0.41
C LEU A 95 16.80 23.78 1.07
N ASP A 96 16.68 25.05 1.47
CA ASP A 96 16.72 25.42 2.88
C ASP A 96 15.45 24.93 3.59
N THR A 97 15.55 23.73 4.18
CA THR A 97 14.43 23.10 4.89
C THR A 97 13.92 23.89 6.10
N ALA A 98 14.66 24.89 6.58
CA ALA A 98 14.22 25.75 7.67
C ALA A 98 13.23 26.84 7.21
N ALA A 99 13.28 27.21 5.92
CA ALA A 99 12.39 28.18 5.33
C ALA A 99 10.92 27.72 5.38
N TRP A 100 10.00 28.68 5.47
CA TRP A 100 8.56 28.41 5.57
C TRP A 100 8.04 27.61 4.36
N GLU A 101 8.43 28.03 3.15
CA GLU A 101 8.03 27.37 1.90
C GLU A 101 8.49 25.91 1.84
N ALA A 102 9.71 25.64 2.31
CA ALA A 102 10.25 24.29 2.36
C ALA A 102 9.48 23.41 3.36
N LYS A 103 9.06 23.94 4.51
CA LYS A 103 8.23 23.21 5.48
C LYS A 103 6.88 22.82 4.89
N VAL A 104 6.24 23.73 4.15
CA VAL A 104 4.98 23.45 3.45
C VAL A 104 5.18 22.37 2.40
N PHE A 105 6.24 22.46 1.60
CA PHE A 105 6.59 21.43 0.61
C PHE A 105 6.77 20.05 1.27
N GLN A 106 7.50 19.97 2.38
CA GLN A 106 7.71 18.70 3.11
C GLN A 106 6.39 18.08 3.61
N ILE A 107 5.43 18.90 4.06
CA ILE A 107 4.09 18.43 4.43
C ILE A 107 3.35 17.89 3.21
N CYS A 108 3.38 18.60 2.07
CA CYS A 108 2.77 18.12 0.82
C CYS A 108 3.36 16.77 0.38
N ILE A 109 4.68 16.60 0.51
CA ILE A 109 5.35 15.33 0.22
C ILE A 109 4.85 14.21 1.12
N LEU A 110 4.69 14.43 2.43
CA LEU A 110 4.09 13.43 3.32
C LEU A 110 2.63 13.11 2.97
N LEU A 111 1.85 14.12 2.57
CA LEU A 111 0.46 13.88 2.14
C LEU A 111 0.40 13.01 0.87
N ILE A 112 1.24 13.31 -0.11
CA ILE A 112 1.27 12.58 -1.39
C ILE A 112 1.85 11.18 -1.21
N PHE A 113 2.91 11.02 -0.41
CA PHE A 113 3.62 9.75 -0.29
C PHE A 113 3.28 8.93 0.95
N VAL A 114 2.41 9.41 1.84
CA VAL A 114 1.94 8.61 2.98
C VAL A 114 0.42 8.54 3.01
N ALA A 115 -0.26 9.69 3.00
CA ALA A 115 -1.72 9.70 3.12
C ALA A 115 -2.43 9.17 1.87
N MET A 116 -1.95 9.51 0.67
CA MET A 116 -2.56 9.04 -0.58
C MET A 116 -2.42 7.53 -0.80
N PRO A 117 -1.24 6.89 -0.62
CA PRO A 117 -1.14 5.43 -0.66
C PRO A 117 -2.06 4.73 0.34
N PHE A 118 -2.13 5.24 1.58
CA PHE A 118 -3.03 4.70 2.60
C PHE A 118 -4.50 4.74 2.15
N ALA A 119 -4.97 5.89 1.64
CA ALA A 119 -6.33 6.01 1.11
C ALA A 119 -6.59 5.09 -0.09
N GLY A 120 -5.61 4.95 -0.99
CA GLY A 120 -5.66 4.04 -2.13
C GLY A 120 -5.82 2.58 -1.70
N ILE A 121 -5.06 2.14 -0.70
CA ILE A 121 -5.16 0.78 -0.13
C ILE A 121 -6.56 0.54 0.44
N ILE A 122 -7.10 1.47 1.25
CA ILE A 122 -8.46 1.33 1.81
C ILE A 122 -9.50 1.19 0.70
N ARG A 123 -9.42 2.01 -0.35
CA ARG A 123 -10.38 1.93 -1.46
C ARG A 123 -10.27 0.61 -2.23
N CYS A 124 -9.05 0.12 -2.46
CA CYS A 124 -8.81 -1.20 -3.05
C CYS A 124 -9.38 -2.33 -2.18
N MET A 125 -9.19 -2.25 -0.85
CA MET A 125 -9.72 -3.24 0.08
C MET A 125 -11.25 -3.29 0.05
N ALA A 126 -11.90 -2.12 0.12
CA ALA A 126 -13.35 -2.02 0.06
C ALA A 126 -13.93 -2.61 -1.23
N GLU A 127 -13.27 -2.40 -2.36
CA GLU A 127 -13.72 -2.96 -3.63
C GLU A 127 -13.51 -4.48 -3.70
N ALA A 128 -12.41 -5.00 -3.15
CA ALA A 128 -12.16 -6.45 -3.11
C ALA A 128 -13.19 -7.20 -2.25
N GLU A 129 -13.55 -6.66 -1.08
CA GLU A 129 -14.55 -7.25 -0.17
C GLU A 129 -15.97 -7.25 -0.77
N SER A 130 -16.24 -6.38 -1.74
CA SER A 130 -17.51 -6.40 -2.46
C SER A 130 -17.64 -7.60 -3.41
N GLY A 131 -16.54 -8.27 -3.75
CA GLY A 131 -16.52 -9.40 -4.67
C GLY A 131 -17.11 -10.67 -4.08
N ASP A 132 -17.77 -11.45 -4.94
CA ASP A 132 -18.29 -12.76 -4.56
C ASP A 132 -17.19 -13.83 -4.66
N ILE A 133 -17.25 -14.83 -3.79
CA ILE A 133 -16.34 -15.97 -3.81
C ILE A 133 -17.05 -17.20 -4.35
N CYS A 134 -16.39 -17.97 -5.22
CA CYS A 134 -16.88 -19.26 -5.67
C CYS A 134 -15.77 -20.31 -5.76
N GLU A 135 -16.17 -21.57 -5.74
CA GLU A 135 -15.26 -22.68 -5.97
C GLU A 135 -15.28 -23.08 -7.45
N GLN A 136 -14.10 -23.14 -8.07
CA GLN A 136 -13.92 -23.36 -9.50
C GLN A 136 -14.69 -24.57 -10.02
N ASP A 137 -15.34 -24.42 -11.18
CA ASP A 137 -16.10 -25.46 -11.88
C ASP A 137 -17.29 -26.05 -11.08
N THR A 138 -17.64 -25.42 -9.95
CA THR A 138 -18.80 -25.79 -9.13
C THR A 138 -19.85 -24.67 -9.10
N THR A 139 -21.00 -24.96 -8.48
CA THR A 139 -22.04 -23.98 -8.10
C THR A 139 -21.89 -23.51 -6.65
N ASN A 140 -20.82 -23.89 -5.95
CA ASN A 140 -20.60 -23.43 -4.57
C ASN A 140 -20.24 -21.95 -4.58
N PHE A 141 -21.14 -21.14 -4.02
CA PHE A 141 -21.09 -19.69 -4.06
C PHE A 141 -21.20 -19.10 -2.65
N TYR A 142 -20.42 -18.05 -2.42
CA TYR A 142 -20.36 -17.31 -1.17
C TYR A 142 -20.44 -15.82 -1.51
N LYS A 143 -21.53 -15.19 -1.09
CA LYS A 143 -21.78 -13.77 -1.36
C LYS A 143 -20.73 -12.89 -0.66
N GLY A 144 -20.22 -11.91 -1.39
CA GLY A 144 -19.34 -10.87 -0.85
C GLY A 144 -20.00 -10.10 0.30
N SER A 145 -19.19 -9.75 1.28
CA SER A 145 -19.52 -9.02 2.51
C SER A 145 -18.24 -8.41 3.08
N GLU A 146 -18.35 -7.45 4.01
CA GLU A 146 -17.21 -6.68 4.54
C GLU A 146 -16.08 -7.51 5.18
N THR A 147 -16.29 -8.80 5.47
CA THR A 147 -15.31 -9.67 6.16
C THR A 147 -15.02 -10.98 5.41
N THR A 148 -15.35 -11.02 4.12
CA THR A 148 -15.35 -12.26 3.34
C THR A 148 -13.93 -12.75 3.07
N LEU A 149 -12.98 -11.84 2.88
CA LEU A 149 -11.57 -12.20 2.71
C LEU A 149 -10.87 -12.46 4.05
N LEU A 150 -11.40 -11.95 5.16
CA LEU A 150 -10.90 -12.25 6.51
C LEU A 150 -11.19 -13.71 6.87
N TRP A 151 -12.38 -14.19 6.50
CA TRP A 151 -12.86 -15.55 6.76
C TRP A 151 -13.12 -16.30 5.46
N ALA A 152 -12.11 -16.34 4.59
CA ALA A 152 -12.21 -16.99 3.29
C ALA A 152 -12.72 -18.45 3.42
N PRO A 153 -13.76 -18.84 2.66
CA PRO A 153 -14.35 -20.17 2.76
C PRO A 153 -13.37 -21.26 2.32
N THR A 154 -13.53 -22.46 2.86
CA THR A 154 -12.83 -23.65 2.38
C THR A 154 -13.58 -24.27 1.22
N ALA A 155 -12.82 -24.71 0.21
CA ALA A 155 -13.31 -25.52 -0.90
C ALA A 155 -14.04 -26.77 -0.37
N LYS A 156 -15.27 -27.02 -0.84
CA LYS A 156 -16.05 -28.20 -0.43
C LYS A 156 -15.65 -29.43 -1.23
N GLU A 157 -15.33 -29.23 -2.50
CA GLU A 157 -14.94 -30.28 -3.45
C GLU A 157 -13.41 -30.33 -3.65
N GLY A 158 -12.67 -29.49 -2.93
CA GLY A 158 -11.21 -29.40 -3.03
C GLY A 158 -10.72 -28.61 -4.24
N ASN A 159 -11.63 -27.94 -4.96
CA ASN A 159 -11.29 -27.13 -6.12
C ASN A 159 -10.81 -25.73 -5.68
N GLN A 160 -10.23 -25.01 -6.63
CA GLN A 160 -9.64 -23.70 -6.37
C GLN A 160 -10.70 -22.64 -6.06
N ILE A 161 -10.53 -21.90 -4.96
CA ILE A 161 -11.40 -20.77 -4.62
C ILE A 161 -11.03 -19.54 -5.46
N ARG A 162 -12.05 -18.87 -6.00
CA ARG A 162 -11.91 -17.70 -6.87
C ARG A 162 -12.74 -16.51 -6.38
N LEU A 163 -12.21 -15.31 -6.58
CA LEU A 163 -12.91 -14.03 -6.38
C LEU A 163 -13.45 -13.52 -7.71
N ARG A 164 -14.73 -13.15 -7.74
CA ARG A 164 -15.47 -12.67 -8.91
C ARG A 164 -16.18 -11.36 -8.62
N LYS A 165 -16.73 -10.74 -9.67
CA LYS A 165 -17.62 -9.60 -9.58
C LYS A 165 -18.77 -9.86 -8.61
N ALA A 166 -19.13 -8.82 -7.85
CA ALA A 166 -20.36 -8.78 -7.07
C ALA A 166 -21.59 -9.06 -7.95
N GLY A 167 -22.51 -9.90 -7.46
CA GLY A 167 -23.75 -10.24 -8.13
C GLY A 167 -23.59 -11.26 -9.28
N ALA A 168 -22.50 -12.02 -9.31
CA ALA A 168 -22.28 -13.04 -10.35
C ALA A 168 -23.29 -14.21 -10.26
N GLY A 169 -24.01 -14.34 -9.13
CA GLY A 169 -25.05 -15.33 -8.91
C GLY A 169 -24.55 -16.76 -8.82
N GLU A 170 -25.47 -17.73 -8.86
CA GLU A 170 -25.19 -19.18 -8.72
C GLU A 170 -24.63 -19.83 -9.99
N ALA A 171 -24.24 -19.03 -10.99
CA ALA A 171 -23.68 -19.54 -12.23
C ALA A 171 -22.34 -20.25 -11.97
N PRO A 172 -22.05 -21.36 -12.67
CA PRO A 172 -20.85 -22.15 -12.45
C PRO A 172 -19.58 -21.28 -12.54
N CYS A 173 -18.69 -21.48 -11.57
CA CYS A 173 -17.50 -20.66 -11.34
C CYS A 173 -16.43 -20.88 -12.43
N LYS A 174 -16.58 -20.22 -13.57
CA LYS A 174 -15.66 -20.33 -14.73
C LYS A 174 -14.65 -19.19 -14.86
N SER A 175 -14.88 -18.07 -14.20
CA SER A 175 -14.05 -16.86 -14.27
C SER A 175 -13.64 -16.35 -12.88
N GLY A 176 -12.84 -15.29 -12.83
CA GLY A 176 -12.33 -14.71 -11.59
C GLY A 176 -10.90 -15.12 -11.25
N ILE A 177 -10.35 -14.44 -10.23
CA ILE A 177 -8.96 -14.60 -9.82
C ILE A 177 -8.82 -15.61 -8.70
N GLN A 178 -7.66 -16.27 -8.64
CA GLN A 178 -7.33 -17.18 -7.54
C GLN A 178 -7.17 -16.40 -6.23
N LEU A 179 -7.86 -16.83 -5.18
CA LEU A 179 -7.52 -16.41 -3.83
C LEU A 179 -6.35 -17.24 -3.31
N PHE A 180 -5.53 -16.64 -2.47
CA PHE A 180 -4.56 -17.39 -1.69
C PHE A 180 -5.25 -18.45 -0.81
N PRO A 181 -4.51 -19.47 -0.32
CA PRO A 181 -5.04 -20.40 0.66
C PRO A 181 -5.65 -19.67 1.86
N ARG A 182 -6.64 -20.29 2.52
CA ARG A 182 -7.37 -19.70 3.65
C ARG A 182 -6.49 -19.10 4.74
N THR A 183 -5.30 -19.66 4.98
CA THR A 183 -4.34 -19.14 5.97
C THR A 183 -3.58 -17.91 5.48
N LEU A 184 -3.33 -17.81 4.18
CA LEU A 184 -2.51 -16.75 3.58
C LEU A 184 -3.35 -15.55 3.12
N THR A 185 -4.60 -15.75 2.70
CA THR A 185 -5.50 -14.65 2.31
C THR A 185 -5.66 -13.57 3.39
N PRO A 186 -6.03 -13.88 4.66
CA PRO A 186 -6.16 -12.85 5.68
C PRO A 186 -4.79 -12.24 6.04
N LEU A 187 -3.71 -13.03 6.01
CA LEU A 187 -2.37 -12.52 6.29
C LEU A 187 -1.91 -11.52 5.22
N ALA A 188 -2.08 -11.83 3.94
CA ALA A 188 -1.67 -10.99 2.83
C ALA A 188 -2.61 -9.79 2.65
N PHE A 189 -3.93 -10.00 2.78
CA PHE A 189 -4.92 -8.98 2.48
C PHE A 189 -5.23 -8.05 3.66
N TYR A 190 -5.13 -8.51 4.91
CA TYR A 190 -5.31 -7.67 6.11
C TYR A 190 -3.99 -7.43 6.85
N GLY A 191 -3.18 -8.48 7.04
CA GLY A 191 -1.93 -8.37 7.79
C GLY A 191 -0.92 -7.43 7.14
N LEU A 192 -0.80 -7.45 5.81
CA LEU A 192 0.14 -6.59 5.09
C LEU A 192 -0.26 -5.09 5.14
N PRO A 193 -1.51 -4.67 4.85
CA PRO A 193 -1.93 -3.29 5.08
C PRO A 193 -1.76 -2.82 6.52
N LEU A 194 -2.08 -3.68 7.50
CA LEU A 194 -1.90 -3.35 8.92
C LEU A 194 -0.43 -3.12 9.26
N ALA A 195 0.46 -4.01 8.80
CA ALA A 195 1.90 -3.84 8.98
C ALA A 195 2.40 -2.56 8.30
N ALA A 196 1.99 -2.30 7.07
CA ALA A 196 2.36 -1.10 6.32
C ALA A 196 1.91 0.17 7.05
N THR A 197 0.66 0.23 7.49
CA THR A 197 0.08 1.35 8.24
C THR A 197 0.76 1.53 9.59
N GLY A 198 1.07 0.45 10.30
CA GLY A 198 1.78 0.50 11.58
C GLY A 198 3.18 1.08 11.42
N ILE A 199 3.94 0.64 10.41
CA ILE A 199 5.27 1.17 10.13
C ILE A 199 5.21 2.62 9.63
N ALA A 200 4.25 2.97 8.77
CA ALA A 200 4.04 4.35 8.32
C ALA A 200 3.74 5.28 9.49
N SER A 201 2.84 4.88 10.39
CA SER A 201 2.50 5.64 11.60
C SER A 201 3.72 5.82 12.50
N LEU A 202 4.52 4.77 12.67
CA LEU A 202 5.77 4.84 13.42
C LEU A 202 6.79 5.77 12.75
N ALA A 203 6.91 5.73 11.41
CA ALA A 203 7.80 6.60 10.66
C ALA A 203 7.41 8.08 10.85
N VAL A 204 6.12 8.40 10.69
CA VAL A 204 5.57 9.74 10.92
C VAL A 204 5.79 10.20 12.36
N PHE A 205 5.56 9.33 13.34
CA PHE A 205 5.87 9.62 14.74
C PHE A 205 7.36 9.97 14.93
N PHE A 206 8.28 9.22 14.32
CA PHE A 206 9.70 9.51 14.39
C PHE A 206 10.09 10.79 13.65
N VAL A 207 9.41 11.15 12.57
CA VAL A 207 9.59 12.46 11.91
C VAL A 207 9.26 13.60 12.87
N PHE A 208 8.13 13.53 13.58
CA PHE A 208 7.67 14.63 14.43
C PHE A 208 8.13 14.59 15.89
N SER A 209 8.74 13.49 16.36
CA SER A 209 9.21 13.38 17.74
C SER A 209 10.32 14.40 18.06
N MET A 210 10.30 15.00 19.25
CA MET A 210 11.43 15.86 19.66
C MET A 210 12.64 15.00 20.01
N ARG A 211 13.79 15.27 19.38
CA ARG A 211 15.09 14.75 19.87
C ARG A 211 15.70 15.80 20.77
N LYS A 212 16.08 15.41 21.98
CA LYS A 212 16.98 16.24 22.79
C LYS A 212 18.29 16.41 21.99
N PRO A 213 18.83 17.63 21.87
CA PRO A 213 20.15 17.82 21.28
C PRO A 213 21.16 16.97 22.07
N GLU A 214 22.07 16.29 21.38
CA GLU A 214 23.22 15.66 22.04
C GLU A 214 23.96 16.75 22.84
N PRO A 215 24.30 16.50 24.11
CA PRO A 215 25.13 17.44 24.86
C PRO A 215 26.45 17.59 24.11
N SER A 216 26.78 18.81 23.72
CA SER A 216 28.05 19.12 23.07
C SER A 216 29.16 18.61 23.98
N SER A 217 29.95 17.65 23.52
CA SER A 217 31.25 17.37 24.12
C SER A 217 32.09 18.62 23.90
N ALA A 218 32.04 19.55 24.85
CA ALA A 218 32.96 20.65 24.91
C ALA A 218 34.36 20.04 24.94
N SER A 219 35.12 20.28 23.88
CA SER A 219 36.54 19.99 23.84
C SER A 219 37.19 20.76 24.98
N ASN A 220 37.58 20.06 26.04
CA ASN A 220 38.59 20.56 26.97
C ASN A 220 39.93 20.59 26.22
N GLU A 221 40.15 21.63 25.42
CA GLU A 221 41.49 22.09 25.10
C GLU A 221 41.96 22.91 26.31
N THR A 222 42.52 22.21 27.30
CA THR A 222 43.39 22.85 28.30
C THR A 222 44.80 22.88 27.75
N THR A 223 45.24 24.12 27.51
CA THR A 223 46.60 24.66 27.51
C THR A 223 47.64 23.88 28.29
#